data_AF-A0A496WAF5-F1
#
_entry.id   AF-A0A496WAF5-F1
#
_cell.length_a   1.000
_cell.length_b   1.000
_cell.length_c   1.000
_cell.angle_alpha   90.00
_cell.angle_beta   90.00
_cell.angle_gamma   90.00
#
_symmetry.space_group_name_H-M   'P 1'
#
loop_
_entity.id
_entity.type
_entity.pdbx_description
1 polymer ?
#
loop_
_entity_poly.entity_id
_entity_poly.type
_entity_poly.pdbx_seq_one_letter_code
_entity_poly.pdbx_strand_id
1 'polypeptide(L)'
;MSFLKKMFAKKDPVEEMRQLHARQDWAGLLSIAKRVDRDELDENLQTEIAAWENEAGDALATINLEEGAWAQKSGNLLRAREDYQLSIELARSPELRERAELALASLDRGELPPEVAEVDDGPAVHAGCNSGCTTAAGPAVTGENMDLDEETRMELLLATMPPELAERYLTAGSEFRQAWLAAQDGEEKQAMELLSKVPEDQRNAIFLFERGALMARSGQHKKALQDLQAALTIEPDLFPAYDALAEVLIASGNIGELEKSLKLNLAAERFVGYCWAR
;
A
#
# COMPACT_ATOMS: atom_id res chain seq x y z
N MET A 1 7.62 -45.86 31.29
CA MET A 1 8.70 -44.95 30.82
C MET A 1 8.82 -44.91 29.27
N SER A 2 7.71 -44.83 28.52
CA SER A 2 7.76 -44.88 27.04
C SER A 2 6.81 -43.87 26.36
N PHE A 3 5.83 -43.30 27.08
CA PHE A 3 4.85 -42.38 26.51
C PHE A 3 5.41 -40.97 26.28
N LEU A 4 6.26 -40.46 27.19
CA LEU A 4 6.88 -39.13 27.08
C LEU A 4 8.01 -39.05 26.04
N LYS A 5 8.62 -40.18 25.66
CA LYS A 5 9.68 -40.22 24.63
C LYS A 5 9.13 -40.08 23.21
N LYS A 6 7.85 -40.43 22.99
CA LYS A 6 7.14 -40.25 21.71
C LYS A 6 6.66 -38.81 21.47
N MET A 7 6.47 -38.01 22.52
CA MET A 7 6.05 -36.60 22.38
C MET A 7 7.19 -35.64 22.03
N PHE A 8 8.45 -36.11 22.02
CA PHE A 8 9.64 -35.32 21.72
C PHE A 8 10.61 -36.01 20.75
N ALA A 9 10.14 -37.02 20.00
CA ALA A 9 10.90 -37.49 18.85
C ALA A 9 10.97 -36.32 17.86
N LYS A 10 12.19 -35.82 17.57
CA LYS A 10 12.39 -34.85 16.48
C LYS A 10 11.68 -35.42 15.25
N LYS A 11 10.71 -34.68 14.70
CA LYS A 11 10.09 -35.08 13.43
C LYS A 11 11.22 -35.28 12.42
N ASP A 12 11.14 -36.37 11.67
CA ASP A 12 12.04 -36.61 10.56
C ASP A 12 11.95 -35.40 9.61
N PRO A 13 13.04 -34.63 9.44
CA PRO A 13 12.98 -33.38 8.69
C PRO A 13 12.60 -33.62 7.22
N VAL A 14 12.90 -34.78 6.65
CA VAL A 14 12.53 -35.12 5.28
C VAL A 14 11.02 -35.38 5.17
N GLU A 15 10.44 -36.05 6.16
CA GLU A 15 9.00 -36.28 6.21
C GLU A 15 8.21 -34.98 6.48
N GLU A 16 8.78 -34.07 7.27
CA GLU A 16 8.24 -32.71 7.43
C GLU A 16 8.27 -31.94 6.10
N MET A 17 9.38 -32.00 5.34
CA MET A 17 9.45 -31.42 4.00
C MET A 17 8.40 -31.99 3.05
N ARG A 18 8.16 -33.31 3.06
CA ARG A 18 7.12 -33.94 2.24
C ARG A 18 5.72 -33.41 2.57
N GLN A 19 5.43 -33.18 3.85
CA GLN A 19 4.15 -32.59 4.30
C GLN A 19 4.00 -31.13 3.88
N LEU A 20 5.09 -30.36 3.94
CA LEU A 20 5.12 -28.95 3.50
C LEU A 20 4.96 -28.86 1.98
N HIS A 21 5.64 -29.73 1.23
CA HIS A 21 5.51 -29.87 -0.23
C HIS A 21 4.06 -30.17 -0.64
N ALA A 22 3.44 -31.17 -0.01
CA ALA A 22 2.05 -31.55 -0.27
C ALA A 22 1.03 -30.43 0.03
N ARG A 23 1.39 -29.48 0.89
CA ARG A 23 0.57 -28.29 1.23
C ARG A 23 1.00 -27.04 0.48
N GLN A 24 2.01 -27.13 -0.38
CA GLN A 24 2.60 -26.01 -1.11
C GLN A 24 3.11 -24.89 -0.19
N ASP A 25 3.53 -25.23 1.03
CA ASP A 25 4.23 -24.30 1.92
C ASP A 25 5.71 -24.23 1.52
N TRP A 26 5.97 -23.49 0.45
CA TRP A 26 7.28 -23.39 -0.18
C TRP A 26 8.32 -22.73 0.71
N ALA A 27 7.94 -21.67 1.44
CA ALA A 27 8.85 -20.95 2.33
C ALA A 27 9.23 -21.83 3.55
N GLY A 28 8.24 -22.52 4.13
CA GLY A 28 8.50 -23.51 5.17
C GLY A 28 9.42 -24.63 4.68
N LEU A 29 9.15 -25.16 3.47
CA LEU A 29 9.97 -26.20 2.85
C LEU A 29 11.44 -25.77 2.71
N LEU A 30 11.70 -24.61 2.10
CA LEU A 30 13.06 -24.10 1.93
C LEU A 30 13.74 -23.80 3.28
N SER A 31 12.99 -23.39 4.30
CA SER A 31 13.52 -23.18 5.65
C SER A 31 13.99 -24.49 6.30
N ILE A 32 13.27 -25.60 6.09
CA ILE A 32 13.69 -26.91 6.59
C ILE A 32 14.86 -27.44 5.76
N ALA A 33 14.79 -27.31 4.43
CA ALA A 33 15.83 -27.79 3.51
C ALA A 33 17.24 -27.27 3.85
N LYS A 34 17.36 -26.00 4.26
CA LYS A 34 18.62 -25.38 4.71
C LYS A 34 19.25 -26.03 5.95
N ARG A 35 18.47 -26.82 6.70
CA ARG A 35 18.86 -27.42 7.99
C ARG A 35 19.00 -28.94 7.93
N VAL A 36 18.67 -29.55 6.79
CA VAL A 36 18.82 -31.00 6.59
C VAL A 36 20.30 -31.32 6.35
N ASP A 37 20.82 -32.25 7.13
CA ASP A 37 22.14 -32.84 6.88
C ASP A 37 22.02 -33.85 5.74
N ARG A 38 22.65 -33.55 4.60
CA ARG A 38 22.53 -34.36 3.38
C ARG A 38 23.52 -35.52 3.34
N ASP A 39 24.59 -35.45 4.13
CA ASP A 39 25.67 -36.45 4.11
C ASP A 39 25.19 -37.80 4.66
N GLU A 40 24.13 -37.79 5.48
CA GLU A 40 23.50 -38.97 6.07
C GLU A 40 22.34 -39.56 5.22
N LEU A 41 21.99 -38.93 4.09
CA LEU A 41 20.87 -39.32 3.23
C LEU A 41 21.33 -40.11 2.00
N ASP A 42 20.52 -41.07 1.58
CA ASP A 42 20.75 -41.80 0.32
C ASP A 42 20.53 -40.90 -0.92
N GLU A 43 21.09 -41.34 -2.06
CA GLU A 43 21.03 -40.59 -3.32
C GLU A 43 19.59 -40.31 -3.79
N ASN A 44 18.64 -41.20 -3.48
CA ASN A 44 17.23 -41.03 -3.88
C ASN A 44 16.59 -39.88 -3.09
N LEU A 45 16.78 -39.85 -1.77
CA LEU A 45 16.28 -38.79 -0.90
C LEU A 45 16.94 -37.44 -1.21
N GLN A 46 18.24 -37.44 -1.52
CA GLN A 46 18.92 -36.21 -1.96
C GLN A 46 18.33 -35.65 -3.26
N THR A 47 18.02 -36.54 -4.22
CA THR A 47 17.37 -36.17 -5.48
C THR A 47 15.94 -35.65 -5.27
N GLU A 48 15.17 -36.30 -4.40
CA GLU A 48 13.80 -35.89 -4.05
C GLU A 48 13.78 -34.50 -3.40
N ILE A 49 14.69 -34.25 -2.45
CA ILE A 49 14.85 -32.94 -1.80
C ILE A 49 15.22 -31.85 -2.81
N ALA A 50 16.17 -32.13 -3.71
CA ALA A 50 16.57 -31.17 -4.73
C ALA A 50 15.40 -30.83 -5.68
N ALA A 51 14.56 -31.80 -6.02
CA ALA A 51 13.36 -31.56 -6.82
C ALA A 51 12.37 -30.62 -6.09
N TRP A 52 12.12 -30.87 -4.81
CA TRP A 52 11.26 -30.00 -3.99
C TRP A 52 11.80 -28.58 -3.83
N GLU A 53 13.11 -28.42 -3.64
CA GLU A 53 13.74 -27.11 -3.56
C GLU A 53 13.66 -26.34 -4.88
N ASN A 54 13.78 -27.05 -6.01
CA ASN A 54 13.62 -26.46 -7.33
C ASN A 54 12.19 -25.95 -7.53
N GLU A 55 11.20 -26.81 -7.24
CA GLU A 55 9.78 -26.46 -7.35
C GLU A 55 9.40 -25.31 -6.41
N ALA A 56 9.82 -25.36 -5.15
CA ALA A 56 9.55 -24.32 -4.17
C ALA A 56 10.21 -22.98 -4.54
N GLY A 57 11.44 -23.02 -5.06
CA GLY A 57 12.16 -21.84 -5.55
C GLY A 57 11.44 -21.18 -6.72
N ASP A 58 11.06 -21.96 -7.73
CA ASP A 58 10.35 -21.44 -8.90
C ASP A 58 8.93 -20.96 -8.58
N ALA A 59 8.22 -21.64 -7.67
CA ALA A 59 6.89 -21.23 -7.24
C ALA A 59 6.94 -19.86 -6.53
N LEU A 60 7.85 -19.69 -5.56
CA LEU A 60 8.02 -18.40 -4.89
C LEU A 60 8.55 -17.32 -5.83
N ALA A 61 9.45 -17.66 -6.75
CA ALA A 61 9.95 -16.71 -7.74
C ALA A 61 8.84 -16.23 -8.68
N THR A 62 7.91 -17.10 -9.06
CA THR A 62 6.74 -16.74 -9.89
C THR A 62 5.84 -15.76 -9.14
N ILE A 63 5.51 -16.04 -7.87
CA ILE A 63 4.70 -15.15 -7.02
C ILE A 63 5.34 -13.76 -6.93
N ASN A 64 6.64 -13.71 -6.64
CA ASN A 64 7.36 -12.44 -6.54
C ASN A 64 7.44 -11.69 -7.88
N LEU A 65 7.54 -12.40 -9.01
CA LEU A 65 7.50 -11.77 -10.34
C LEU A 65 6.14 -11.11 -10.61
N GLU A 66 5.05 -11.76 -10.21
CA GLU A 66 3.69 -11.24 -10.35
C GLU A 66 3.41 -10.07 -9.41
N GLU A 67 3.79 -10.18 -8.14
CA GLU A 67 3.69 -9.09 -7.16
C GLU A 67 4.50 -7.87 -7.60
N GLY A 68 5.72 -8.08 -8.10
CA GLY A 68 6.56 -7.01 -8.65
C GLY A 68 5.91 -6.30 -9.83
N ALA A 69 5.25 -7.04 -10.72
CA ALA A 69 4.52 -6.46 -11.85
C ALA A 69 3.31 -5.64 -11.40
N TRP A 70 2.55 -6.11 -10.41
CA TRP A 70 1.45 -5.34 -9.81
C TRP A 70 1.94 -4.08 -9.10
N ALA A 71 2.98 -4.20 -8.28
CA ALA A 71 3.60 -3.08 -7.58
C ALA A 71 4.08 -2.02 -8.57
N GLN A 72 4.70 -2.42 -9.68
CA GLN A 72 5.15 -1.51 -10.74
C GLN A 72 3.97 -0.78 -11.40
N LYS A 73 2.90 -1.49 -11.76
CA LYS A 73 1.68 -0.88 -12.33
C LYS A 73 1.02 0.11 -11.39
N SER A 74 1.02 -0.17 -10.09
CA SER A 74 0.46 0.71 -9.05
C SER A 74 1.37 1.89 -8.66
N GLY A 75 2.57 2.00 -9.26
CA GLY A 75 3.54 3.06 -8.97
C GLY A 75 4.39 2.84 -7.71
N ASN A 76 4.26 1.69 -7.04
CA ASN A 76 5.11 1.33 -5.91
C ASN A 76 6.45 0.74 -6.39
N LEU A 77 7.31 1.61 -6.91
CA LEU A 77 8.55 1.23 -7.61
C LEU A 77 9.60 0.57 -6.69
N LEU A 78 9.61 0.91 -5.40
CA LEU A 78 10.52 0.29 -4.43
C LEU A 78 10.14 -1.18 -4.21
N ARG A 79 8.87 -1.44 -3.90
CA ARG A 79 8.37 -2.81 -3.73
C ARG A 79 8.54 -3.63 -5.00
N ALA A 80 8.24 -3.07 -6.16
CA ALA A 80 8.45 -3.74 -7.44
C ALA A 80 9.89 -4.23 -7.63
N ARG A 81 10.86 -3.39 -7.28
CA ARG A 81 12.29 -3.75 -7.34
C ARG A 81 12.63 -4.89 -6.39
N GLU A 82 12.19 -4.79 -5.14
CA GLU A 82 12.44 -5.81 -4.10
C GLU A 82 11.88 -7.17 -4.54
N ASP A 83 10.63 -7.19 -5.03
CA ASP A 83 9.96 -8.41 -5.47
C ASP A 83 10.69 -9.02 -6.69
N TYR A 84 11.08 -8.22 -7.69
CA TYR A 84 11.87 -8.74 -8.82
C TYR A 84 13.23 -9.29 -8.42
N GLN A 85 13.93 -8.64 -7.48
CA GLN A 85 15.20 -9.13 -6.97
C GLN A 85 15.04 -10.47 -6.24
N LEU A 86 13.99 -10.60 -5.43
CA LEU A 86 13.68 -11.84 -4.73
C LEU A 86 13.31 -12.96 -5.71
N SER A 87 12.57 -12.64 -6.78
CA SER A 87 12.28 -13.57 -7.87
C SER A 87 13.56 -14.13 -8.52
N ILE A 88 14.54 -13.26 -8.84
CA ILE A 88 15.83 -13.65 -9.43
C ILE A 88 16.63 -14.58 -8.50
N GLU A 89 16.62 -14.29 -7.19
CA GLU A 89 17.31 -15.10 -6.16
C GLU A 89 16.68 -16.49 -6.02
N LEU A 90 15.35 -16.55 -6.01
CA LEU A 90 14.61 -17.78 -5.76
C LEU A 90 14.49 -18.66 -7.01
N ALA A 91 14.52 -18.08 -8.22
CA ALA A 91 14.38 -18.83 -9.46
C ALA A 91 15.44 -19.94 -9.59
N ARG A 92 15.00 -21.10 -10.05
CA ARG A 92 15.78 -22.31 -10.30
C ARG A 92 15.74 -22.66 -11.78
N SER A 93 14.63 -22.36 -12.46
CA SER A 93 14.51 -22.39 -13.91
C SER A 93 15.19 -21.18 -14.58
N PRO A 94 16.02 -21.38 -15.62
CA PRO A 94 16.72 -20.30 -16.30
C PRO A 94 15.75 -19.33 -17.01
N GLU A 95 14.65 -19.83 -17.57
CA GLU A 95 13.64 -19.00 -18.25
C GLU A 95 12.92 -18.07 -17.26
N LEU A 96 12.65 -18.54 -16.04
CA LEU A 96 12.02 -17.73 -15.00
C LEU A 96 12.97 -16.65 -14.50
N ARG A 97 14.25 -16.99 -14.29
CA ARG A 97 15.28 -16.01 -13.93
C ARG A 97 15.43 -14.94 -15.01
N GLU A 98 15.51 -15.33 -16.28
CA GLU A 98 15.60 -14.38 -17.40
C GLU A 98 14.40 -13.43 -17.43
N ARG A 99 13.17 -13.95 -17.23
CA ARG A 99 11.96 -13.11 -17.16
C ARG A 99 12.02 -12.08 -16.03
N ALA A 100 12.50 -12.48 -14.85
CA ALA A 100 12.62 -11.57 -13.71
C ALA A 100 13.72 -10.51 -13.91
N GLU A 101 14.85 -10.89 -14.51
CA GLU A 101 15.92 -9.96 -14.90
C GLU A 101 15.45 -8.94 -15.95
N LEU A 102 14.68 -9.38 -16.95
CA LEU A 102 14.08 -8.50 -17.94
C LEU A 102 13.07 -7.54 -17.30
N ALA A 103 12.23 -8.01 -16.38
CA ALA A 103 11.27 -7.17 -15.66
C ALA A 103 11.96 -6.08 -14.83
N LEU A 104 13.02 -6.45 -14.09
CA LEU A 104 13.84 -5.51 -13.34
C LEU A 104 14.51 -4.48 -14.26
N ALA A 105 15.06 -4.91 -15.39
CA ALA A 105 15.69 -4.02 -16.37
C ALA A 105 14.66 -3.07 -17.01
N SER A 106 13.43 -3.51 -17.28
CA SER A 106 12.33 -2.65 -17.76
C SER A 106 11.91 -1.63 -16.70
N LEU A 107 11.81 -2.04 -15.43
CA LEU A 107 11.57 -1.13 -14.30
C LEU A 107 12.64 -0.03 -14.23
N ASP A 108 13.92 -0.38 -14.37
CA ASP A 108 15.03 0.57 -14.37
C ASP A 108 14.96 1.59 -15.52
N ARG A 109 14.35 1.21 -16.65
CA ARG A 109 14.09 2.10 -17.80
C ARG A 109 12.80 2.91 -17.67
N GLY A 110 12.01 2.70 -16.61
CA GLY A 110 10.72 3.36 -16.41
C GLY A 110 9.63 2.87 -17.37
N GLU A 111 9.78 1.67 -17.93
CA GLU A 111 8.76 1.03 -18.76
C GLU A 111 7.68 0.42 -17.86
N LEU A 112 6.44 0.30 -18.35
CA LEU A 112 5.40 -0.46 -17.64
C LEU A 112 5.46 -1.94 -18.03
N PRO A 113 5.07 -2.87 -17.14
CA PRO A 113 4.96 -4.28 -17.50
C PRO A 113 3.95 -4.46 -18.64
N PRO A 114 4.18 -5.39 -19.57
CA PRO A 114 3.22 -5.70 -20.62
C PRO A 114 1.86 -6.09 -20.04
N GLU A 115 0.77 -5.73 -20.73
CA GLU A 115 -0.55 -6.28 -20.44
C GLU A 115 -0.52 -7.78 -20.72
N VAL A 116 -0.66 -8.58 -19.65
CA VAL A 116 -0.94 -10.00 -19.79
C VAL A 116 -2.43 -10.08 -20.07
N ALA A 117 -2.82 -10.68 -21.20
CA ALA A 117 -4.21 -11.03 -21.44
C ALA A 117 -4.72 -11.84 -20.24
N GLU A 118 -5.83 -11.43 -19.65
CA GLU A 118 -6.42 -12.10 -18.48
C GLU A 118 -6.54 -13.59 -18.76
N VAL A 119 -5.72 -14.39 -18.07
CA VAL A 119 -5.87 -15.84 -18.04
C VAL A 119 -6.63 -16.16 -16.76
N ASP A 120 -7.76 -16.81 -16.98
CA ASP A 120 -8.74 -17.36 -16.05
C ASP A 120 -8.15 -17.93 -14.74
N ASP A 121 -8.92 -17.78 -13.67
CA ASP A 121 -8.54 -17.83 -12.25
C ASP A 121 -7.67 -19.03 -11.85
N GLY A 122 -6.46 -18.75 -11.37
CA GLY A 122 -5.67 -19.66 -10.54
C GLY A 122 -5.97 -19.44 -9.05
N PRO A 123 -6.03 -20.48 -8.20
CA PRO A 123 -6.44 -20.31 -6.81
C PRO A 123 -5.39 -19.50 -6.05
N ALA A 124 -5.79 -18.33 -5.55
CA ALA A 124 -5.02 -17.55 -4.61
C ALA A 124 -4.76 -18.37 -3.34
N VAL A 125 -3.52 -18.84 -3.17
CA VAL A 125 -3.09 -19.58 -1.98
C VAL A 125 -2.60 -18.56 -0.95
N HIS A 126 -3.52 -17.90 -0.24
CA HIS A 126 -3.19 -17.24 1.02
C HIS A 126 -3.55 -18.15 2.19
N ALA A 127 -2.53 -18.42 3.00
CA ALA A 127 -2.59 -19.20 4.21
C ALA A 127 -3.61 -18.62 5.22
N GLY A 128 -4.37 -19.51 5.87
CA GLY A 128 -4.76 -19.30 7.26
C GLY A 128 -6.17 -18.79 7.56
N CYS A 129 -7.21 -19.30 6.90
CA CYS A 129 -8.58 -19.22 7.45
C CYS A 129 -9.18 -20.61 7.57
N ASN A 130 -9.26 -21.13 8.80
CA ASN A 130 -9.91 -22.40 9.08
C ASN A 130 -11.41 -22.17 9.36
N SER A 131 -12.23 -22.89 8.59
CA SER A 131 -13.62 -23.27 8.86
C SER A 131 -14.74 -22.26 8.58
N GLY A 132 -15.38 -22.39 7.40
CA GLY A 132 -16.82 -22.09 7.25
C GLY A 132 -17.28 -21.49 5.91
N CYS A 133 -16.40 -20.83 5.15
CA CYS A 133 -16.82 -20.17 3.91
C CYS A 133 -16.67 -21.10 2.71
N THR A 134 -17.79 -21.55 2.15
CA THR A 134 -17.82 -22.09 0.79
C THR A 134 -17.54 -20.96 -0.19
N THR A 135 -16.46 -21.05 -0.97
CA THR A 135 -16.22 -20.18 -2.12
C THR A 135 -17.11 -20.63 -3.28
N ALA A 136 -18.40 -20.36 -3.18
CA ALA A 136 -19.17 -20.14 -4.39
C ALA A 136 -18.72 -18.76 -4.88
N ALA A 137 -17.90 -18.73 -5.93
CA ALA A 137 -17.70 -17.50 -6.68
C ALA A 137 -19.10 -17.00 -7.04
N GLY A 138 -19.50 -15.88 -6.43
CA GLY A 138 -20.66 -15.16 -6.91
C GLY A 138 -20.48 -14.87 -8.40
N PRO A 139 -21.58 -14.61 -9.13
CA PRO A 139 -21.47 -14.21 -10.53
C PRO A 139 -20.40 -13.13 -10.66
N ALA A 140 -19.61 -13.20 -11.73
CA ALA A 140 -18.59 -12.20 -12.04
C ALA A 140 -19.22 -10.82 -11.84
N VAL A 141 -18.77 -10.12 -10.79
CA VAL A 141 -19.14 -8.73 -10.58
C VAL A 141 -18.39 -8.02 -11.68
N THR A 142 -19.09 -7.77 -12.80
CA THR A 142 -18.74 -6.65 -13.66
C THR A 142 -18.46 -5.49 -12.72
N GLY A 143 -17.36 -4.75 -12.92
CA GLY A 143 -17.09 -3.52 -12.18
C GLY A 143 -18.24 -2.54 -12.38
N GLU A 144 -19.34 -2.78 -11.68
CA GLU A 144 -20.36 -1.82 -11.41
C GLU A 144 -19.59 -0.77 -10.63
N ASN A 145 -19.55 0.45 -11.15
CA ASN A 145 -19.38 1.59 -10.28
C ASN A 145 -20.38 1.37 -9.15
N MET A 146 -19.89 0.89 -7.99
CA MET A 146 -20.73 0.81 -6.81
C MET A 146 -21.18 2.23 -6.58
N ASP A 147 -22.44 2.49 -6.92
CA ASP A 147 -23.11 3.76 -6.69
C ASP A 147 -23.32 3.86 -5.18
N LEU A 148 -22.21 4.07 -4.49
CA LEU A 148 -22.16 4.25 -3.05
C LEU A 148 -22.79 5.60 -2.76
N ASP A 149 -23.72 5.60 -1.81
CA ASP A 149 -24.26 6.84 -1.31
C ASP A 149 -23.17 7.70 -0.66
N GLU A 150 -23.46 9.00 -0.53
CA GLU A 150 -22.55 9.99 0.05
C GLU A 150 -21.99 9.52 1.40
N GLU A 151 -22.83 8.97 2.28
CA GLU A 151 -22.46 8.54 3.62
C GLU A 151 -21.45 7.39 3.58
N THR A 152 -21.71 6.34 2.81
CA THR A 152 -20.81 5.18 2.68
C THR A 152 -19.48 5.60 2.06
N ARG A 153 -19.49 6.49 1.06
CA ARG A 153 -18.26 7.01 0.46
C ARG A 153 -17.42 7.77 1.49
N MET A 154 -18.06 8.64 2.26
CA MET A 154 -17.41 9.40 3.32
C MET A 154 -16.79 8.46 4.36
N GLU A 155 -17.54 7.48 4.86
CA GLU A 155 -17.04 6.50 5.84
C GLU A 155 -15.78 5.76 5.35
N LEU A 156 -15.80 5.27 4.11
CA LEU A 156 -14.67 4.55 3.53
C LEU A 156 -13.43 5.44 3.39
N LEU A 157 -13.59 6.66 2.87
CA LEU A 157 -12.48 7.57 2.62
C LEU A 157 -11.89 8.13 3.93
N LEU A 158 -12.71 8.28 4.96
CA LEU A 158 -12.29 8.80 6.26
C LEU A 158 -11.73 7.72 7.20
N ALA A 159 -11.82 6.43 6.85
CA ALA A 159 -11.44 5.32 7.72
C ALA A 159 -9.95 5.34 8.16
N THR A 160 -9.08 6.03 7.43
CA THR A 160 -7.64 6.15 7.73
C THR A 160 -7.29 7.46 8.46
N MET A 161 -8.25 8.36 8.66
CA MET A 161 -8.04 9.63 9.34
C MET A 161 -8.13 9.48 10.87
N PRO A 162 -7.51 10.38 11.65
CA PRO A 162 -7.78 10.49 13.07
C PRO A 162 -9.28 10.64 13.34
N PRO A 163 -9.87 9.91 14.32
CA PRO A 163 -11.32 9.90 14.54
C PRO A 163 -11.92 11.29 14.74
N GLU A 164 -11.21 12.17 15.45
CA GLU A 164 -11.65 13.54 15.72
C GLU A 164 -11.66 14.39 14.44
N LEU A 165 -10.76 14.12 13.50
CA LEU A 165 -10.77 14.77 12.21
C LEU A 165 -11.88 14.21 11.34
N ALA A 166 -12.00 12.88 11.24
CA ALA A 166 -13.06 12.20 10.49
C ALA A 166 -14.47 12.67 10.88
N GLU A 167 -14.74 12.77 12.19
CA GLU A 167 -16.03 13.25 12.71
C GLU A 167 -16.37 14.65 12.20
N ARG A 168 -15.38 15.54 12.05
CA ARG A 168 -15.60 16.90 11.53
C ARG A 168 -16.00 16.91 10.06
N TYR A 169 -15.49 15.96 9.26
CA TYR A 169 -15.88 15.82 7.86
C TYR A 169 -17.30 15.22 7.75
N LEU A 170 -17.60 14.19 8.55
CA LEU A 170 -18.94 13.58 8.58
C LEU A 170 -20.03 14.58 8.99
N THR A 171 -19.75 15.40 10.01
CA THR A 171 -20.71 16.38 10.57
C THR A 171 -20.72 17.74 9.85
N ALA A 172 -19.90 17.92 8.81
CA ALA A 172 -19.91 19.14 8.01
C ALA A 172 -21.22 19.30 7.20
N GLY A 173 -21.42 20.48 6.62
CA GLY A 173 -22.56 20.74 5.73
C GLY A 173 -22.52 19.89 4.46
N SER A 174 -23.70 19.65 3.87
CA SER A 174 -23.87 18.83 2.66
C SER A 174 -23.00 19.34 1.50
N GLU A 175 -23.01 20.65 1.25
CA GLU A 175 -22.20 21.27 0.18
C GLU A 175 -20.71 21.02 0.38
N PHE A 176 -20.24 21.01 1.64
CA PHE A 176 -18.83 20.75 1.94
C PHE A 176 -18.48 19.26 1.72
N ARG A 177 -19.30 18.34 2.21
CA ARG A 177 -19.06 16.89 2.00
C ARG A 177 -19.05 16.54 0.52
N GLN A 178 -20.00 17.06 -0.25
CA GLN A 178 -20.05 16.86 -1.69
C GLN A 178 -18.84 17.48 -2.40
N ALA A 179 -18.42 18.67 -1.98
CA ALA A 179 -17.22 19.28 -2.52
C ALA A 179 -15.96 18.45 -2.23
N TRP A 180 -15.87 17.90 -1.03
CA TRP A 180 -14.76 17.07 -0.63
C TRP A 180 -14.72 15.75 -1.41
N LEU A 181 -15.86 15.07 -1.58
CA LEU A 181 -15.95 13.88 -2.42
C LEU A 181 -15.56 14.18 -3.88
N ALA A 182 -16.09 15.26 -4.47
CA ALA A 182 -15.70 15.68 -5.81
C ALA A 182 -14.19 15.96 -5.90
N ALA A 183 -13.57 16.48 -4.84
CA ALA A 183 -12.12 16.66 -4.80
C ALA A 183 -11.36 15.33 -4.75
N GLN A 184 -11.86 14.32 -4.02
CA GLN A 184 -11.29 12.97 -4.01
C GLN A 184 -11.40 12.27 -5.38
N ASP A 185 -12.45 12.58 -6.14
CA ASP A 185 -12.67 12.07 -7.50
C ASP A 185 -11.83 12.81 -8.56
N GLY A 186 -11.05 13.82 -8.17
CA GLY A 186 -10.28 14.66 -9.10
C GLY A 186 -11.11 15.69 -9.87
N GLU A 187 -12.38 15.86 -9.52
CA GLU A 187 -13.32 16.82 -10.12
C GLU A 187 -13.12 18.24 -9.56
N GLU A 188 -11.91 18.79 -9.71
CA GLU A 188 -11.50 20.04 -9.04
C GLU A 188 -12.42 21.24 -9.29
N LYS A 189 -12.96 21.35 -10.52
CA LYS A 189 -13.87 22.43 -10.89
C LYS A 189 -15.20 22.33 -10.13
N GLN A 190 -15.75 21.13 -10.03
CA GLN A 190 -17.00 20.87 -9.34
C GLN A 190 -16.83 21.06 -7.83
N ALA A 191 -15.73 20.57 -7.28
CA ALA A 191 -15.37 20.80 -5.88
C ALA A 191 -15.31 22.30 -5.56
N MET A 192 -14.63 23.11 -6.38
CA MET A 192 -14.59 24.58 -6.20
C MET A 192 -15.97 25.25 -6.31
N GLU A 193 -16.84 24.78 -7.20
CA GLU A 193 -18.20 25.30 -7.31
C GLU A 193 -19.02 24.98 -6.06
N LEU A 194 -18.94 23.75 -5.55
CA LEU A 194 -19.63 23.33 -4.33
C LEU A 194 -19.09 24.07 -3.10
N LEU A 195 -17.77 24.24 -2.97
CA LEU A 195 -17.17 25.06 -1.89
C LEU A 195 -17.66 26.51 -1.91
N SER A 196 -17.99 27.06 -3.08
CA SER A 196 -18.53 28.43 -3.17
C SER A 196 -19.95 28.56 -2.58
N LYS A 197 -20.69 27.45 -2.51
CA LYS A 197 -22.06 27.34 -1.98
C LYS A 197 -22.09 27.08 -0.48
N VAL A 198 -20.96 26.72 0.15
CA VAL A 198 -20.87 26.51 1.60
C VAL A 198 -21.18 27.82 2.34
N PRO A 199 -22.18 27.84 3.25
CA PRO A 199 -22.55 29.01 4.04
C PRO A 199 -21.40 29.56 4.88
N GLU A 200 -21.34 30.89 5.06
CA GLU A 200 -20.21 31.54 5.75
C GLU A 200 -20.01 31.07 7.19
N ASP A 201 -21.08 30.78 7.91
CA ASP A 201 -21.08 30.27 9.28
C ASP A 201 -20.53 28.84 9.39
N GLN A 202 -20.47 28.10 8.28
CA GLN A 202 -19.92 26.74 8.20
C GLN A 202 -18.45 26.72 7.74
N ARG A 203 -17.88 27.87 7.35
CA ARG A 203 -16.49 27.97 6.84
C ARG A 203 -15.48 27.99 7.99
N ASN A 204 -15.24 26.81 8.55
CA ASN A 204 -14.28 26.56 9.62
C ASN A 204 -12.85 26.26 9.10
N ALA A 205 -11.95 25.82 9.99
CA ALA A 205 -10.56 25.53 9.63
C ALA A 205 -10.39 24.44 8.56
N ILE A 206 -11.18 23.34 8.62
CA ILE A 206 -11.11 22.28 7.60
C ILE A 206 -11.65 22.75 6.24
N PHE A 207 -12.66 23.63 6.22
CA PHE A 207 -13.12 24.26 4.99
C PHE A 207 -12.01 25.06 4.31
N LEU A 208 -11.33 25.91 5.09
CA LEU A 208 -10.23 26.74 4.58
C LEU A 208 -9.06 25.87 4.12
N PHE A 209 -8.72 24.83 4.88
CA PHE A 209 -7.71 23.85 4.50
C PHE A 209 -8.02 23.21 3.14
N GLU A 210 -9.20 22.60 2.99
CA GLU A 210 -9.56 21.87 1.76
C GLU A 210 -9.62 22.79 0.55
N ARG A 211 -10.17 24.00 0.72
CA ARG A 211 -10.20 25.00 -0.35
C ARG A 211 -8.78 25.45 -0.72
N GLY A 212 -7.93 25.68 0.27
CA GLY A 212 -6.53 26.06 0.07
C GLY A 212 -5.73 24.96 -0.64
N ALA A 213 -5.88 23.71 -0.22
CA ALA A 213 -5.25 22.54 -0.85
C ALA A 213 -5.70 22.36 -2.30
N LEU A 214 -7.00 22.52 -2.58
CA LEU A 214 -7.54 22.47 -3.93
C LEU A 214 -6.99 23.60 -4.81
N MET A 215 -6.92 24.83 -4.28
CA MET A 215 -6.30 25.97 -4.97
C MET A 215 -4.80 25.74 -5.23
N ALA A 216 -4.09 25.08 -4.33
CA ALA A 216 -2.68 24.75 -4.49
C ALA A 216 -2.46 23.81 -5.69
N ARG A 217 -3.26 22.74 -5.79
CA ARG A 217 -3.19 21.80 -6.92
C ARG A 217 -3.44 22.46 -8.27
N SER A 218 -4.35 23.43 -8.33
CA SER A 218 -4.60 24.21 -9.55
C SER A 218 -3.63 25.38 -9.76
N GLY A 219 -2.50 25.45 -9.03
CA GLY A 219 -1.45 26.46 -9.19
C GLY A 219 -1.79 27.85 -8.66
N GLN A 220 -2.92 28.03 -7.96
CA GLN A 220 -3.35 29.29 -7.37
C GLN A 220 -2.66 29.56 -6.02
N HIS A 221 -1.32 29.44 -5.98
CA HIS A 221 -0.51 29.45 -4.75
C HIS A 221 -0.81 30.64 -3.83
N LYS A 222 -1.00 31.84 -4.38
CA LYS A 222 -1.28 33.03 -3.57
C LYS A 222 -2.59 32.91 -2.77
N LYS A 223 -3.65 32.36 -3.37
CA LYS A 223 -4.93 32.17 -2.69
C LYS A 223 -4.87 30.98 -1.74
N ALA A 224 -4.19 29.91 -2.14
CA ALA A 224 -3.93 28.76 -1.29
C ALA A 224 -3.22 29.17 0.02
N LEU A 225 -2.18 30.01 -0.07
CA LEU A 225 -1.49 30.55 1.11
C LEU A 225 -2.45 31.29 2.04
N GLN A 226 -3.34 32.14 1.51
CA GLN A 226 -4.30 32.89 2.31
C GLN A 226 -5.23 31.98 3.11
N ASP A 227 -5.78 30.96 2.45
CA ASP A 227 -6.71 30.03 3.08
C ASP A 227 -6.01 29.12 4.10
N LEU A 228 -4.84 28.58 3.76
CA LEU A 228 -4.07 27.71 4.65
C LEU A 228 -3.57 28.47 5.89
N GLN A 229 -3.13 29.71 5.72
CA GLN A 229 -2.76 30.58 6.85
C GLN A 229 -3.98 30.93 7.71
N ALA A 230 -5.14 31.17 7.11
CA ALA A 230 -6.38 31.41 7.84
C ALA A 230 -6.83 30.16 8.62
N ALA A 231 -6.72 28.98 8.02
CA ALA A 231 -7.00 27.70 8.69
C ALA A 231 -6.11 27.53 9.94
N LEU A 232 -4.80 27.75 9.80
CA LEU A 232 -3.84 27.66 10.91
C LEU A 232 -3.94 28.79 11.94
N THR A 233 -4.58 29.91 11.59
CA THR A 233 -4.91 30.96 12.55
C THR A 233 -6.07 30.53 13.45
N ILE A 234 -7.06 29.82 12.89
CA ILE A 234 -8.20 29.26 13.64
C ILE A 234 -7.74 28.05 14.46
N GLU A 235 -6.98 27.16 13.85
CA GLU A 235 -6.53 25.90 14.45
C GLU A 235 -5.03 25.70 14.21
N PRO A 236 -4.20 26.20 15.12
CA PRO A 236 -2.75 26.12 14.99
C PRO A 236 -2.19 24.70 14.91
N ASP A 237 -2.93 23.70 15.41
CA ASP A 237 -2.52 22.29 15.46
C ASP A 237 -3.07 21.46 14.29
N LEU A 238 -3.74 22.07 13.31
CA LEU A 238 -4.27 21.39 12.13
C LEU A 238 -3.14 20.97 11.18
N PHE A 239 -2.52 19.83 11.46
CA PHE A 239 -1.36 19.33 10.73
C PHE A 239 -1.57 19.24 9.20
N PRO A 240 -2.70 18.74 8.66
CA PRO A 240 -2.92 18.71 7.21
C PRO A 240 -2.82 20.09 6.54
N ALA A 241 -3.31 21.14 7.22
CA ALA A 241 -3.19 22.51 6.72
C ALA A 241 -1.74 23.02 6.77
N TYR A 242 -0.99 22.61 7.79
CA TYR A 242 0.43 22.96 7.90
C TYR A 242 1.29 22.30 6.83
N ASP A 243 1.07 21.00 6.58
CA ASP A 243 1.78 20.27 5.54
C ASP A 243 1.49 20.86 4.16
N ALA A 244 0.22 21.09 3.83
CA ALA A 244 -0.17 21.75 2.58
C ALA A 244 0.41 23.16 2.46
N LEU A 245 0.49 23.94 3.55
CA LEU A 245 1.13 25.25 3.53
C LEU A 245 2.62 25.14 3.18
N ALA A 246 3.32 24.19 3.79
CA ALA A 246 4.73 23.96 3.53
C ALA A 246 4.97 23.58 2.06
N GLU A 247 4.16 22.70 1.49
CA GLU A 247 4.22 22.33 0.07
C GLU A 247 4.01 23.54 -0.85
N VAL A 248 3.03 24.40 -0.55
CA VAL A 248 2.79 25.63 -1.33
C VAL A 248 3.98 26.59 -1.22
N LEU A 249 4.59 26.74 -0.04
CA LEU A 249 5.78 27.59 0.14
C LEU A 249 6.97 27.06 -0.66
N ILE A 250 7.17 25.75 -0.72
CA ILE A 250 8.19 25.10 -1.55
C ILE A 250 7.89 25.37 -3.04
N ALA A 251 6.68 25.06 -3.48
CA ALA A 251 6.26 25.20 -4.88
C ALA A 251 6.30 26.66 -5.39
N SER A 252 6.10 27.62 -4.48
CA SER A 252 6.18 29.06 -4.80
C SER A 252 7.58 29.66 -4.60
N GLY A 253 8.57 28.86 -4.18
CA GLY A 253 9.94 29.32 -3.94
C GLY A 253 10.11 30.20 -2.70
N ASN A 254 9.11 30.26 -1.81
CA ASN A 254 9.10 31.07 -0.60
C ASN A 254 9.81 30.36 0.57
N ILE A 255 11.03 29.88 0.32
CA ILE A 255 11.81 29.05 1.25
C ILE A 255 12.10 29.80 2.56
N GLY A 256 12.34 31.11 2.51
CA GLY A 256 12.58 31.90 3.73
C GLY A 256 11.37 31.96 4.67
N GLU A 257 10.15 31.95 4.13
CA GLU A 257 8.94 31.90 4.95
C GLU A 257 8.70 30.49 5.52
N LEU A 258 9.01 29.46 4.74
CA LEU A 258 9.01 28.07 5.23
C LEU A 258 9.97 27.89 6.41
N GLU A 259 11.23 28.28 6.28
CA GLU A 259 12.22 28.17 7.36
C GLU A 259 11.78 28.89 8.64
N LYS A 260 11.20 30.08 8.49
CA LYS A 260 10.65 30.84 9.62
C LYS A 260 9.51 30.07 10.28
N SER A 261 8.61 29.50 9.47
CA SER A 261 7.47 28.73 9.93
C SER A 261 7.89 27.44 10.66
N LEU A 262 8.88 26.71 10.14
CA LEU A 262 9.44 25.51 10.78
C LEU A 262 10.04 25.84 12.15
N LYS A 263 10.85 26.89 12.23
CA LYS A 263 11.44 27.36 13.50
C LYS A 263 10.38 27.76 14.53
N LEU A 264 9.32 28.43 14.08
CA LEU A 264 8.21 28.83 14.96
C LEU A 264 7.46 27.61 15.52
N ASN A 265 7.21 26.59 14.69
CA ASN A 265 6.53 25.38 15.15
C ASN A 265 7.41 24.53 16.08
N LEU A 266 8.71 24.40 15.79
CA LEU A 266 9.67 23.76 16.71
C LEU A 266 9.71 24.46 18.08
N ALA A 267 9.77 25.79 18.10
CA ALA A 267 9.77 26.56 19.35
C ALA A 267 8.45 26.45 20.12
N ALA A 268 7.34 26.18 19.44
CA ALA A 268 6.04 25.93 20.03
C ALA A 268 5.78 24.45 20.32
N GLU A 269 6.77 23.57 20.13
CA GLU A 269 6.65 22.10 20.27
C GLU A 269 5.55 21.47 19.39
N ARG A 270 5.23 22.11 18.26
CA ARG A 270 4.25 21.64 17.26
C ARG A 270 4.95 20.95 16.10
N PHE A 271 4.36 19.86 15.62
CA PHE A 271 4.80 19.11 14.43
C PHE A 271 6.30 18.79 14.44
N VAL A 272 6.88 18.49 15.61
CA VAL A 272 8.33 18.42 15.81
C VAL A 272 9.01 17.46 14.83
N GLY A 273 8.47 16.24 14.70
CA GLY A 273 9.03 15.24 13.77
C GLY A 273 9.00 15.70 12.31
N TYR A 274 7.93 16.34 11.88
CA TYR A 274 7.81 16.91 10.55
C TYR A 274 8.82 18.05 10.33
N CYS A 275 8.92 18.97 11.29
CA CYS A 275 9.80 20.13 11.17
C CYS A 275 11.29 19.77 11.15
N TRP A 276 11.68 18.63 11.75
CA TRP A 276 13.05 18.11 11.64
C TRP A 276 13.35 17.43 10.29
N ALA A 277 12.32 16.92 9.61
CA ALA A 277 12.46 16.14 8.37
C ALA A 277 12.45 17.01 7.10
N ARG A 278 11.96 18.26 7.19
CA ARG A 278 11.88 19.24 6.09
C ARG A 278 13.02 20.24 6.14
#